data_AF-A0A7X5IAZ3-F1
#
_entry.id   AF-A0A7X5IAZ3-F1
#
_cell.length_a   1.000
_cell.length_b   1.000
_cell.length_c   1.000
_cell.angle_alpha   90.00
_cell.angle_beta   90.00
_cell.angle_gamma   90.00
#
_symmetry.space_group_name_H-M   'P 1'
#
loop_
_entity.id
_entity.type
_entity.pdbx_description
1 polymer ?
#
loop_
_entity_poly.entity_id
_entity_poly.type
_entity_poly.pdbx_seq_one_letter_code
_entity_poly.pdbx_strand_id
1 'polypeptide(L)'
;MQCYVGGRRSGKTQHLINLSHDTGIPIVTRSAQMAKAIEHQAMKMGKPIPKPLSYGSREMIIGAPLRRNILVDEAGGILDDLLGVHVVAAAIDGEALKLANPALGNLEEMGLLDLLRTWRKAKKGKCNG
;
A
#
# COMPACT_ATOMS: atom_id res chain seq x y z
N MET A 1 -4.71 -7.50 -3.49
CA MET A 1 -3.69 -6.51 -3.11
C MET A 1 -3.76 -5.31 -4.06
N GLN A 2 -3.61 -4.09 -3.54
CA GLN A 2 -3.36 -2.88 -4.34
C GLN A 2 -1.99 -2.33 -3.93
N CYS A 3 -1.13 -1.98 -4.90
CA CYS A 3 0.20 -1.45 -4.63
C CYS A 3 0.29 0.02 -5.10
N TYR A 4 0.77 0.88 -4.20
CA TYR A 4 0.98 2.30 -4.48
C TYR A 4 2.48 2.58 -4.56
N VAL A 5 3.00 2.83 -5.76
CA VAL A 5 4.44 3.04 -6.01
C VAL A 5 4.69 4.50 -6.40
N GLY A 6 5.74 5.09 -5.86
CA GLY A 6 6.15 6.46 -6.17
C GLY A 6 7.40 6.88 -5.41
N GLY A 7 7.98 8.02 -5.77
CA GLY A 7 9.18 8.56 -5.10
C GLY A 7 8.95 9.06 -3.66
N ARG A 8 9.99 9.61 -3.04
CA ARG A 8 9.87 10.28 -1.74
C ARG A 8 8.86 11.42 -1.82
N ARG A 9 8.05 11.58 -0.76
CA ARG A 9 7.01 12.63 -0.64
C ARG A 9 5.95 12.63 -1.74
N SER A 10 5.74 11.50 -2.42
CA SER A 10 4.71 11.37 -3.45
C SER A 10 3.27 11.22 -2.91
N GLY A 11 3.05 11.44 -1.60
CA GLY A 11 1.73 11.32 -0.97
C GLY A 11 1.27 9.89 -0.63
N LYS A 12 2.10 8.84 -0.79
CA LYS A 12 1.70 7.45 -0.48
C LYS A 12 1.19 7.27 0.95
N THR A 13 1.95 7.71 1.94
CA THR A 13 1.55 7.64 3.35
C THR A 13 0.26 8.43 3.60
N GLN A 14 0.10 9.60 2.99
CA GLN A 14 -1.13 10.39 3.07
C GLN A 14 -2.33 9.63 2.47
N HIS A 15 -2.14 8.95 1.34
CA HIS A 15 -3.15 8.11 0.73
C HIS A 15 -3.54 6.93 1.63
N LEU A 16 -2.57 6.26 2.26
CA LEU A 16 -2.84 5.19 3.21
C LEU A 16 -3.57 5.69 4.46
N ILE A 17 -3.26 6.89 4.96
CA ILE A 17 -4.00 7.53 6.07
C ILE A 17 -5.45 7.77 5.67
N ASN A 18 -5.70 8.31 4.48
CA ASN A 18 -7.05 8.52 3.98
C ASN A 18 -7.81 7.19 3.91
N LEU A 19 -7.21 6.17 3.30
CA LEU A 19 -7.82 4.85 3.17
C LEU A 19 -8.08 4.19 4.53
N SER A 20 -7.14 4.33 5.48
CA SER A 20 -7.28 3.82 6.85
C SER A 20 -8.43 4.49 7.59
N HIS A 21 -8.58 5.81 7.43
CA HIS A 21 -9.69 6.57 8.01
C HIS A 21 -11.04 6.11 7.45
N ASP A 22 -11.12 5.95 6.13
CA ASP A 22 -12.37 5.61 5.44
C ASP A 22 -12.79 4.14 5.68
N THR A 23 -11.84 3.24 5.91
CA THR A 23 -12.09 1.78 6.02
C THR A 23 -11.93 1.20 7.43
N GLY A 24 -11.29 1.93 8.34
CA GLY A 24 -10.92 1.40 9.66
C GLY A 24 -9.82 0.33 9.62
N ILE A 25 -9.14 0.13 8.50
CA ILE A 25 -8.04 -0.84 8.37
C ILE A 25 -6.75 -0.21 8.94
N PRO A 26 -6.03 -0.88 9.86
CA PRO A 26 -4.80 -0.34 10.44
C PRO A 26 -3.64 -0.30 9.44
N ILE A 27 -2.74 0.66 9.63
CA ILE A 27 -1.49 0.78 8.88
C ILE A 27 -0.35 0.09 9.65
N VAL A 28 0.42 -0.73 8.95
CA VAL A 28 1.65 -1.37 9.42
C VAL A 28 2.84 -0.69 8.74
N THR A 29 3.91 -0.43 9.48
CA THR A 29 5.13 0.20 8.97
C THR A 29 6.39 -0.41 9.58
N ARG A 30 7.56 0.04 9.13
CA ARG A 30 8.87 -0.53 9.46
C ARG A 30 9.28 -0.37 10.93
N SER A 31 8.92 0.72 11.61
CA SER A 31 9.36 0.94 13.01
C SER A 31 8.31 1.62 13.88
N ALA A 32 8.47 1.52 15.20
CA ALA A 32 7.60 2.21 16.16
C ALA A 32 7.67 3.75 16.05
N GLN A 33 8.84 4.30 15.68
CA GLN A 33 8.98 5.73 15.40
C GLN A 33 8.17 6.15 14.18
N MET A 34 8.20 5.33 13.12
CA MET A 34 7.43 5.60 11.90
C MET A 34 5.93 5.45 12.16
N ALA A 35 5.51 4.47 12.97
CA ALA A 35 4.12 4.32 13.38
C ALA A 35 3.60 5.58 14.10
N LYS A 36 4.40 6.14 15.04
CA LYS A 36 4.08 7.42 15.69
C LYS A 36 4.04 8.59 14.71
N ALA A 37 4.93 8.61 13.71
CA ALA A 37 4.93 9.66 12.69
C ALA A 37 3.65 9.63 11.84
N ILE A 38 3.18 8.44 11.47
CA ILE A 38 1.91 8.23 10.75
C ILE A 38 0.73 8.70 11.60
N GLU A 39 0.69 8.30 12.87
CA GLU A 39 -0.34 8.72 13.82
C GLU A 39 -0.39 10.25 13.97
N HIS A 40 0.78 10.89 14.12
CA HIS A 40 0.88 12.35 14.18
C HIS A 40 0.44 13.04 12.89
N GLN A 41 0.79 12.47 11.74
CA GLN A 41 0.35 12.99 10.45
C GLN A 41 -1.17 12.88 10.30
N ALA A 42 -1.77 11.76 10.70
CA ALA A 42 -3.21 11.56 10.67
C ALA A 42 -3.96 12.56 11.58
N MET A 43 -3.44 12.80 12.79
CA MET A 43 -3.96 13.84 13.70
C MET A 43 -3.89 15.24 13.07
N LYS A 44 -2.76 15.62 12.48
CA LYS A 44 -2.62 16.90 11.76
C LYS A 44 -3.58 17.06 10.60
N MET A 45 -3.93 15.95 9.95
CA MET A 45 -4.91 15.93 8.85
C MET A 45 -6.36 15.93 9.34
N GLY A 46 -6.62 15.85 10.64
CA GLY A 46 -7.97 15.70 11.19
C GLY A 46 -8.61 14.35 10.86
N LYS A 47 -7.81 13.32 10.58
CA LYS A 47 -8.27 11.98 10.17
C LYS A 47 -8.02 10.96 11.28
N PRO A 48 -9.00 10.64 12.14
CA PRO A 48 -8.84 9.58 13.12
C PRO A 48 -8.67 8.23 12.40
N ILE A 49 -7.62 7.49 12.76
CA ILE A 49 -7.31 6.17 12.21
C ILE A 49 -7.07 5.17 13.34
N PRO A 50 -7.23 3.85 13.10
CA PRO A 50 -6.75 2.85 14.04
C PRO A 50 -5.25 3.03 14.31
N LYS A 51 -4.83 2.72 15.53
CA LYS A 51 -3.43 2.84 15.95
C LYS A 51 -2.49 2.15 14.94
N PRO A 52 -1.55 2.89 14.31
CA PRO A 52 -0.55 2.31 13.43
C PRO A 52 0.35 1.34 14.19
N LEU A 53 0.80 0.29 13.50
CA LEU A 53 1.60 -0.78 14.05
C LEU A 53 2.98 -0.83 13.39
N SER A 54 3.97 -1.31 14.13
CA SER A 54 5.29 -1.64 13.60
C SER A 54 5.33 -3.13 13.29
N TYR A 55 5.88 -3.55 12.13
CA TYR A 55 5.85 -4.96 11.71
C TYR A 55 6.53 -5.91 12.72
N GLY A 56 7.60 -5.45 13.39
CA GLY A 56 8.27 -6.17 14.47
C GLY A 56 7.65 -5.99 15.87
N SER A 57 6.50 -5.33 16.02
CA SER A 57 5.91 -5.10 17.33
C SER A 57 5.24 -6.36 17.89
N ARG A 58 5.21 -6.49 19.22
CA ARG A 58 4.55 -7.61 19.90
C ARG A 58 3.08 -7.71 19.52
N GLU A 59 2.41 -6.58 19.28
CA GLU A 59 1.02 -6.50 18.83
C GLU A 59 0.82 -7.06 17.42
N MET A 60 1.81 -6.92 16.51
CA MET A 60 1.78 -7.60 15.21
C MET A 60 2.01 -9.10 15.38
N ILE A 61 2.97 -9.52 16.19
CA ILE A 61 3.33 -10.94 16.36
C ILE A 61 2.21 -11.73 17.07
N ILE A 62 1.54 -11.11 18.04
CA ILE A 62 0.48 -11.75 18.83
C ILE A 62 -0.92 -11.48 18.24
N GLY A 63 -1.12 -10.35 17.55
CA GLY A 63 -2.43 -9.91 17.04
C GLY A 63 -2.65 -10.09 15.53
N ALA A 64 -1.62 -10.41 14.73
CA ALA A 64 -1.74 -10.66 13.29
C ALA A 64 -2.75 -11.77 12.91
N PRO A 65 -2.96 -12.85 13.69
CA PRO A 65 -3.98 -13.84 13.36
C PRO A 65 -5.43 -13.31 13.43
N LEU A 66 -5.67 -12.14 14.04
CA LEU A 66 -7.02 -11.60 14.29
C LEU A 66 -7.46 -10.50 13.32
N ARG A 67 -6.56 -9.95 12.48
CA ARG A 67 -6.92 -8.88 11.52
C ARG A 67 -6.81 -9.39 10.08
N ARG A 68 -7.96 -9.57 9.42
CA ARG A 68 -8.07 -10.11 8.05
C ARG A 68 -7.41 -9.22 6.98
N ASN A 69 -7.38 -7.90 7.20
CA ASN A 69 -6.85 -6.92 6.24
C ASN A 69 -5.91 -5.94 6.94
N ILE A 70 -4.82 -5.55 6.27
CA ILE A 70 -3.86 -4.54 6.72
C ILE A 70 -3.46 -3.61 5.56
N LEU A 71 -3.11 -2.38 5.89
CA LEU A 71 -2.41 -1.46 4.99
C LEU A 71 -0.93 -1.47 5.33
N VAL A 72 -0.04 -1.48 4.34
CA VAL A 72 1.41 -1.54 4.57
C VAL A 72 2.06 -0.28 4.01
N ASP A 73 2.68 0.51 4.87
CA ASP A 73 3.56 1.61 4.50
C ASP A 73 5.02 1.15 4.56
N GLU A 74 5.87 1.72 3.71
CA GLU A 74 7.32 1.39 3.66
C GLU A 74 7.60 -0.10 3.43
N ALA A 75 6.75 -0.75 2.62
CA ALA A 75 6.82 -2.18 2.31
C ALA A 75 8.19 -2.63 1.80
N GLY A 76 8.86 -1.81 0.97
CA GLY A 76 10.22 -2.10 0.50
C GLY A 76 11.22 -2.21 1.65
N GLY A 77 11.23 -1.25 2.56
CA GLY A 77 12.11 -1.29 3.73
C GLY A 77 11.81 -2.43 4.70
N ILE A 78 10.54 -2.86 4.80
CA ILE A 78 10.17 -4.05 5.57
C ILE A 78 10.73 -5.32 4.92
N LEU A 79 10.62 -5.45 3.59
CA LEU A 79 11.19 -6.58 2.86
C LEU A 79 12.72 -6.63 3.00
N ASP A 80 13.38 -5.47 2.95
CA ASP A 80 14.83 -5.38 3.16
C ASP A 80 15.23 -5.90 4.55
N ASP A 81 14.52 -5.48 5.61
CA ASP A 81 14.80 -5.92 6.97
C ASP A 81 14.55 -7.42 7.16
N LEU A 82 13.48 -7.94 6.58
CA LEU A 82 13.12 -9.35 6.70
C LEU A 82 14.13 -10.27 6.03
N LEU A 83 14.67 -9.85 4.88
CA LEU A 83 15.60 -10.66 4.09
C LEU A 83 17.07 -10.35 4.40
N GLY A 84 17.35 -9.28 5.17
CA GLY A 84 18.71 -8.84 5.48
C GLY A 84 19.50 -8.37 4.26
N VAL A 85 18.82 -7.98 3.18
CA VAL A 85 19.42 -7.58 1.90
C VAL A 85 18.66 -6.39 1.30
N HIS A 86 19.25 -5.71 0.33
CA HIS A 86 18.55 -4.65 -0.40
C HIS A 86 17.75 -5.24 -1.57
N VAL A 87 16.43 -5.24 -1.45
CA VAL A 87 15.50 -5.76 -2.46
C VAL A 87 15.40 -4.78 -3.62
N VAL A 88 15.90 -5.20 -4.79
CA VAL A 88 15.91 -4.37 -6.01
C VAL A 88 14.61 -4.52 -6.80
N ALA A 89 13.95 -5.67 -6.72
CA ALA A 89 12.71 -5.95 -7.42
C ALA A 89 11.87 -6.97 -6.64
N ALA A 90 10.55 -6.86 -6.73
CA ALA A 90 9.59 -7.83 -6.22
C ALA A 90 8.50 -8.06 -7.28
N ALA A 91 8.14 -9.32 -7.51
CA ALA A 91 7.01 -9.70 -8.35
C ALA A 91 5.81 -10.04 -7.46
N ILE A 92 4.61 -9.61 -7.85
CA ILE A 92 3.36 -9.88 -7.15
C ILE A 92 2.44 -10.61 -8.14
N ASP A 93 1.89 -11.74 -7.71
CA ASP A 93 0.98 -12.54 -8.54
C ASP A 93 -0.30 -11.76 -8.89
N GLY A 94 -0.74 -11.88 -10.14
CA GLY A 94 -1.96 -11.27 -10.67
C GLY A 94 -3.23 -11.76 -9.99
N GLU A 95 -3.25 -13.01 -9.49
CA GLU A 95 -4.36 -13.54 -8.69
C GLU A 95 -4.57 -12.74 -7.41
N ALA A 96 -3.49 -12.29 -6.77
CA ALA A 96 -3.58 -11.39 -5.63
C ALA A 96 -4.24 -10.05 -6.02
N LEU A 97 -4.08 -9.59 -7.26
CA LEU A 97 -4.68 -8.36 -7.78
C LEU A 97 -6.19 -8.55 -8.03
N LYS A 98 -6.59 -9.66 -8.67
CA LYS A 98 -7.99 -10.04 -8.92
C LYS A 98 -8.81 -10.10 -7.64
N LEU A 99 -8.25 -10.71 -6.59
CA LEU A 99 -8.90 -10.82 -5.28
C LEU A 99 -9.20 -9.46 -4.60
N ALA A 100 -8.46 -8.39 -4.94
CA ALA A 100 -8.74 -7.05 -4.38
C ALA A 100 -9.45 -6.09 -5.31
N ASN A 101 -9.63 -6.45 -6.58
CA ASN A 101 -10.47 -5.70 -7.49
C ASN A 101 -10.98 -6.64 -8.59
N PRO A 102 -12.20 -7.20 -8.44
CA PRO A 102 -12.79 -8.12 -9.40
C PRO A 102 -12.90 -7.54 -10.82
N ALA A 103 -12.95 -6.21 -10.96
CA ALA A 103 -12.98 -5.54 -12.27
C ALA A 103 -11.64 -5.64 -13.03
N LEU A 104 -10.53 -5.97 -12.35
CA LEU A 104 -9.24 -6.29 -12.99
C LEU A 104 -9.21 -7.71 -13.56
N GLY A 105 -10.18 -8.57 -13.25
CA GLY A 105 -10.30 -9.90 -13.86
C GLY A 105 -10.41 -9.84 -15.38
N ASN A 106 -11.01 -8.77 -15.91
CA ASN A 106 -11.12 -8.52 -17.35
C ASN A 106 -9.80 -8.05 -18.02
N LEU A 107 -8.74 -7.74 -17.25
CA LEU A 107 -7.45 -7.32 -17.82
C LEU A 107 -6.60 -8.49 -18.31
N GLU A 108 -6.84 -9.72 -17.86
CA GLU A 108 -6.13 -10.89 -18.38
C GLU A 108 -6.66 -11.33 -19.74
N GLU A 109 -7.88 -10.95 -20.10
CA GLU A 109 -8.39 -11.08 -21.47
C GLU A 109 -7.80 -10.03 -22.42
N MET A 110 -7.15 -9.00 -21.88
CA MET A 110 -6.52 -7.94 -22.67
C MET A 110 -5.11 -8.34 -23.05
N GLY A 111 -4.86 -8.52 -24.35
CA GLY A 111 -3.52 -8.74 -24.87
C GLY A 111 -2.57 -7.60 -24.51
N LEU A 112 -1.25 -7.85 -24.59
CA LEU A 112 -0.18 -6.88 -24.29
C LEU A 112 -0.39 -5.51 -24.96
N LEU A 113 -0.93 -5.50 -26.18
CA LEU A 113 -1.25 -4.28 -26.93
C LEU A 113 -2.37 -3.46 -26.29
N ASP A 114 -3.36 -4.09 -25.68
CA ASP A 114 -4.49 -3.42 -25.05
C ASP A 114 -4.12 -2.89 -23.67
N LEU A 115 -3.25 -3.59 -22.94
CA LEU A 115 -2.57 -3.05 -21.75
C LEU A 115 -1.76 -1.80 -22.09
N LEU A 116 -0.96 -1.85 -23.16
CA LEU A 116 -0.18 -0.69 -23.63
C LEU A 116 -1.05 0.47 -24.10
N ARG A 117 -2.18 0.20 -24.77
CA ARG A 117 -3.15 1.23 -25.18
C ARG A 117 -3.84 1.87 -23.99
N THR A 118 -4.23 1.08 -23.00
CA THR A 118 -4.87 1.56 -21.77
C THR A 118 -3.90 2.44 -20.98
N TRP A 119 -2.64 2.01 -20.86
CA TRP A 119 -1.56 2.83 -20.28
C TRP A 119 -1.33 4.15 -21.04
N ARG A 120 -1.28 4.12 -22.38
CA ARG A 120 -1.13 5.34 -23.20
C ARG A 120 -2.32 6.30 -23.06
N LYS A 121 -3.56 5.79 -22.99
CA LYS A 121 -4.76 6.61 -22.79
C LYS A 121 -4.75 7.30 -21.42
N ALA A 122 -4.41 6.56 -20.36
CA ALA A 122 -4.29 7.13 -19.01
C ALA A 122 -3.24 8.24 -18.93
N LYS A 123 -2.15 8.13 -19.71
CA LYS A 123 -1.09 9.15 -19.77
C LYS A 123 -1.51 10.40 -20.55
N LYS A 124 -2.30 10.27 -21.62
CA LYS A 124 -2.84 11.41 -22.39
C LYS A 124 -3.88 12.22 -21.61
N GLY A 125 -4.67 11.59 -20.75
CA GLY A 125 -5.65 12.29 -19.90
C GLY A 125 -5.05 13.23 -18.85
N LYS A 126 -3.78 13.04 -18.47
CA LYS A 126 -3.06 13.89 -17.49
C LYS A 126 -2.35 15.10 -18.12
N CYS A 127 -2.26 15.20 -19.44
CA CYS A 127 -1.58 16.32 -20.12
C CYS A 127 -2.54 17.43 -20.57
N ASN A 128 -3.86 17.24 -20.45
CA ASN A 128 -4.88 18.19 -20.91
C ASN A 128 -5.77 18.72 -19.76
N GLY A 129 -5.26 18.75 -18.53
CA GLY A 129 -5.96 19.31 -17.37
C GLY A 129 -5.06 20.27 -16.60
#